data_AF-A0A1V4UZB3-F1
#
_entry.id   AF-A0A1V4UZB3-F1
#
_cell.length_a   1.000
_cell.length_b   1.000
_cell.length_c   1.000
_cell.angle_alpha   90.00
_cell.angle_beta   90.00
_cell.angle_gamma   90.00
#
_symmetry.space_group_name_H-M   'P 1'
#
loop_
_entity.id
_entity.type
_entity.pdbx_description
1 polymer ?
#
loop_
_entity_poly.entity_id
_entity_poly.type
_entity_poly.pdbx_seq_one_letter_code
_entity_poly.pdbx_strand_id
1 'polypeptide(L)'
;MVALKNSIAVVEYDAILWSEDSIMFIEYKDSPPAYKDLSSRRVQQMNSFAKNIARGLGFKSFNFVVVVKGLEESTSKGGVVVMPLVELGSYPPNFVSSIAELEYLDKMIAKYSRAGEAQFALDLEKLRKIFEIEQA
;
A
#
# COMPACT_ATOMS: atom_id res chain seq x y z
N MET A 1 -5.28 5.14 -36.90
CA MET A 1 -5.54 4.60 -35.55
C MET A 1 -4.20 4.18 -34.96
N VAL A 2 -3.54 5.08 -34.23
CA VAL A 2 -2.26 4.77 -33.58
C VAL A 2 -2.58 3.93 -32.36
N ALA A 3 -2.30 2.63 -32.44
CA ALA A 3 -2.36 1.75 -31.29
C ALA A 3 -1.37 2.29 -30.25
N LEU A 4 -1.88 2.85 -29.15
CA LEU A 4 -1.09 3.04 -27.95
C LEU A 4 -0.61 1.65 -27.54
N LYS A 5 0.64 1.32 -27.85
CA LYS A 5 1.43 0.40 -27.03
C LYS A 5 1.47 1.01 -25.63
N ASN A 6 0.42 0.81 -24.85
CA ASN A 6 0.53 0.79 -23.41
C ASN A 6 1.39 -0.44 -23.09
N SER A 7 2.71 -0.29 -23.21
CA SER A 7 3.64 -1.09 -22.43
C SER A 7 3.42 -0.66 -20.98
N ILE A 8 2.30 -1.11 -20.39
CA ILE A 8 2.15 -1.09 -18.94
C ILE A 8 3.36 -1.90 -18.48
N ALA A 9 4.30 -1.23 -17.81
CA ALA A 9 5.42 -1.92 -17.21
C ALA A 9 4.80 -3.02 -16.35
N VAL A 10 4.99 -4.28 -16.76
CA VAL A 10 4.48 -5.41 -15.99
C VAL A 10 5.26 -5.38 -14.68
N VAL A 11 4.56 -5.06 -13.60
CA VAL A 11 5.10 -5.14 -12.25
C VAL A 11 4.67 -6.49 -11.73
N GLU A 12 5.64 -7.38 -11.59
CA GLU A 12 5.47 -8.68 -10.96
C GLU A 12 5.92 -8.56 -9.50
N TYR A 13 5.22 -9.28 -8.62
CA TYR A 13 5.60 -9.46 -7.23
C TYR A 13 6.01 -10.91 -7.05
N ASP A 14 7.03 -11.16 -6.23
CA ASP A 14 7.56 -12.51 -6.00
C ASP A 14 6.56 -13.41 -5.28
N ALA A 15 5.69 -12.84 -4.44
CA ALA A 15 4.58 -13.57 -3.83
C ALA A 15 3.38 -12.67 -3.52
N ILE A 16 2.20 -13.30 -3.47
CA ILE A 16 0.94 -12.69 -3.08
C ILE A 16 0.25 -13.62 -2.09
N LEU A 17 -0.26 -13.04 -1.00
CA LEU A 17 -1.16 -13.71 -0.05
C LEU A 17 -2.49 -12.96 -0.06
N TRP A 18 -3.61 -13.66 0.03
CA TRP A 18 -4.91 -12.99 0.09
C TRP A 18 -5.89 -13.74 1.00
N SER A 19 -6.87 -12.99 1.50
CA SER A 19 -8.10 -13.48 2.12
C SER A 19 -9.30 -13.02 1.28
N GLU A 20 -10.52 -13.06 1.80
CA GLU A 20 -11.70 -12.61 1.06
C GLU A 20 -11.62 -11.12 0.66
N ASP A 21 -11.22 -10.24 1.58
CA ASP A 21 -11.25 -8.78 1.39
C ASP A 21 -9.88 -8.10 1.39
N SER A 22 -8.82 -8.85 1.65
CA SER A 22 -7.47 -8.30 1.84
C SER A 22 -6.44 -9.01 0.96
N ILE A 23 -5.48 -8.25 0.44
CA ILE A 23 -4.38 -8.77 -0.37
C ILE A 23 -3.02 -8.19 0.06
N MET A 24 -2.03 -9.04 0.23
CA MET A 24 -0.67 -8.67 0.58
C MET A 24 0.28 -9.02 -0.56
N PHE A 25 1.08 -8.05 -0.97
CA PHE A 25 2.09 -8.19 -2.00
C PHE A 25 3.50 -8.22 -1.37
N ILE A 26 4.32 -9.15 -1.81
CA ILE A 26 5.68 -9.34 -1.30
C ILE A 26 6.66 -9.19 -2.46
N GLU A 27 7.61 -8.26 -2.29
CA GLU A 27 8.82 -8.20 -3.09
C GLU A 27 9.99 -8.80 -2.32
N TYR A 28 10.67 -9.78 -2.91
CA TYR A 28 11.84 -10.41 -2.32
C TYR A 28 13.14 -9.80 -2.86
N LYS A 29 14.14 -9.68 -1.98
CA LYS A 29 15.53 -9.38 -2.34
C LYS A 29 16.44 -10.41 -1.69
N ASP A 30 17.34 -10.93 -2.50
CA ASP A 30 18.26 -12.01 -2.12
C ASP A 30 19.39 -11.58 -1.18
N SER A 31 19.60 -10.26 -1.05
CA SER A 31 20.69 -9.70 -0.28
C SER A 31 20.46 -8.22 0.11
N PRO A 32 21.12 -7.71 1.17
CA PRO A 32 21.04 -6.29 1.53
C PRO A 32 21.54 -5.33 0.44
N PRO A 33 22.60 -5.63 -0.34
CA PRO A 33 22.99 -4.79 -1.49
C PRO A 33 21.89 -4.66 -2.55
N ALA A 34 21.26 -5.77 -2.96
CA ALA A 34 20.17 -5.73 -3.95
C ALA A 34 18.98 -4.87 -3.48
N TYR A 35 18.67 -4.91 -2.19
CA TYR A 35 17.71 -4.01 -1.56
C TYR A 35 18.19 -2.54 -1.55
N LYS A 36 19.46 -2.29 -1.23
CA LYS A 36 20.02 -0.93 -1.18
C LYS A 36 19.96 -0.23 -2.54
N ASP A 37 20.14 -0.98 -3.62
CA ASP A 37 20.09 -0.48 -5.01
C ASP A 37 18.69 -0.01 -5.44
N LEU A 38 17.62 -0.50 -4.80
CA LEU A 38 16.29 0.04 -5.03
C LEU A 38 16.23 1.51 -4.60
N SER A 39 15.67 2.41 -5.39
CA SER A 39 15.42 3.77 -4.92
C SER A 39 14.14 3.82 -4.07
N SER A 40 14.05 4.74 -3.10
CA SER A 40 12.80 4.98 -2.35
C SER A 40 11.63 5.29 -3.28
N ARG A 41 11.88 6.01 -4.39
CA ARG A 41 10.88 6.29 -5.43
C ARG A 41 10.38 5.02 -6.11
N ARG A 42 11.27 4.07 -6.42
CA ARG A 42 10.87 2.79 -7.03
C ARG A 42 10.00 1.97 -6.09
N VAL A 43 10.37 1.90 -4.81
CA VAL A 43 9.58 1.21 -3.78
C VAL A 43 8.19 1.84 -3.61
N GLN A 44 8.09 3.17 -3.62
CA GLN A 44 6.81 3.89 -3.61
C GLN A 44 5.95 3.61 -4.85
N GLN A 45 6.57 3.52 -6.03
CA GLN A 45 5.87 3.14 -7.25
C GLN A 45 5.30 1.73 -7.14
N MET A 46 6.09 0.77 -6.66
CA MET A 46 5.64 -0.61 -6.44
C MET A 46 4.49 -0.68 -5.43
N ASN A 47 4.55 0.08 -4.34
CA ASN A 47 3.44 0.18 -3.39
C ASN A 47 2.17 0.74 -4.06
N SER A 48 2.31 1.78 -4.89
CA SER A 48 1.19 2.38 -5.62
C SER A 48 0.58 1.42 -6.64
N PHE A 49 1.41 0.61 -7.30
CA PHE A 49 0.94 -0.44 -8.20
C PHE A 49 0.19 -1.53 -7.45
N ALA A 50 0.70 -1.98 -6.30
CA ALA A 50 0.04 -2.97 -5.44
C ALA A 50 -1.36 -2.49 -5.05
N LYS A 51 -1.48 -1.22 -4.66
CA LYS A 51 -2.76 -0.59 -4.35
C LYS A 51 -3.74 -0.62 -5.53
N ASN A 52 -3.26 -0.24 -6.71
CA ASN A 52 -4.08 -0.20 -7.92
C ASN A 52 -4.53 -1.59 -8.34
N ILE A 53 -3.68 -2.61 -8.19
CA ILE A 53 -4.03 -4.01 -8.45
C ILE A 53 -5.09 -4.46 -7.44
N ALA A 54 -4.88 -4.23 -6.15
CA ALA A 54 -5.86 -4.56 -5.12
C ALA A 54 -7.24 -3.95 -5.43
N ARG A 55 -7.27 -2.66 -5.76
CA ARG A 55 -8.48 -1.95 -6.18
C ARG A 55 -9.10 -2.56 -7.44
N GLY A 56 -8.30 -2.81 -8.47
CA GLY A 56 -8.76 -3.37 -9.74
C GLY A 56 -9.33 -4.79 -9.60
N LEU A 57 -8.87 -5.54 -8.61
CA LEU A 57 -9.36 -6.88 -8.28
C LEU A 57 -10.50 -6.89 -7.25
N GLY A 58 -10.89 -5.72 -6.71
CA GLY A 58 -12.00 -5.61 -5.76
C GLY A 58 -11.65 -5.88 -4.30
N PHE A 59 -10.38 -6.06 -3.94
CA PHE A 59 -9.98 -6.15 -2.53
C PHE A 59 -10.17 -4.79 -1.86
N LYS A 60 -10.71 -4.78 -0.63
CA LYS A 60 -11.00 -3.57 0.14
C LYS A 60 -9.78 -3.03 0.87
N SER A 61 -8.82 -3.90 1.17
CA SER A 61 -7.57 -3.52 1.83
C SER A 61 -6.37 -4.21 1.21
N PHE A 62 -5.22 -3.55 1.30
CA PHE A 62 -3.98 -4.09 0.76
C PHE A 62 -2.79 -3.81 1.68
N ASN A 63 -1.75 -4.63 1.55
CA ASN A 63 -0.45 -4.41 2.16
C ASN A 63 0.66 -4.69 1.14
N PHE A 64 1.78 -4.00 1.27
CA PHE A 64 2.97 -4.24 0.47
C PHE A 64 4.20 -4.20 1.37
N VAL A 65 5.07 -5.20 1.22
CA VAL A 65 6.34 -5.28 1.95
C VAL A 65 7.48 -5.69 1.04
N VAL A 66 8.69 -5.30 1.44
CA VAL A 66 9.93 -5.80 0.87
C VAL A 66 10.59 -6.73 1.88
N VAL A 67 10.86 -7.97 1.47
CA VAL A 67 11.50 -8.99 2.30
C VAL A 67 12.92 -9.21 1.82
N VAL A 68 13.89 -9.10 2.71
CA VAL A 68 15.31 -9.13 2.36
C VAL A 68 16.02 -10.26 3.10
N LYS A 69 16.64 -11.17 2.35
CA LYS A 69 17.50 -12.21 2.94
C LYS A 69 18.79 -11.57 3.48
N GLY A 70 19.16 -11.92 4.70
CA GLY A 70 20.38 -11.42 5.35
C GLY A 70 20.30 -9.97 5.84
N LEU A 71 19.11 -9.37 5.90
CA LEU A 71 18.89 -8.12 6.61
C LEU A 71 18.85 -8.41 8.12
N GLU A 72 19.54 -7.59 8.92
CA GLU A 72 19.65 -7.81 10.37
C GLU A 72 18.41 -7.30 11.13
N GLU A 73 17.91 -6.12 10.75
CA GLU A 73 16.78 -5.47 11.44
C GLU A 73 15.78 -4.92 10.43
N SER A 74 14.50 -4.99 10.80
CA SER A 74 13.42 -4.34 10.06
C SER A 74 13.62 -2.82 9.98
N THR A 75 13.29 -2.25 8.84
CA THR A 75 13.44 -0.83 8.54
C THR A 75 12.32 -0.34 7.61
N SER A 76 12.43 0.89 7.11
CA SER A 76 11.50 1.43 6.12
C SER A 76 12.22 2.06 4.94
N LYS A 77 11.64 1.95 3.75
CA LYS A 77 12.14 2.60 2.54
C LYS A 77 10.99 3.14 1.71
N GLY A 78 11.00 4.46 1.48
CA GLY A 78 9.88 5.12 0.81
C GLY A 78 8.55 5.02 1.56
N GLY A 79 8.58 4.76 2.87
CA GLY A 79 7.38 4.55 3.70
C GLY A 79 6.83 3.11 3.66
N VAL A 80 7.52 2.19 2.98
CA VAL A 80 7.18 0.76 2.95
C VAL A 80 8.04 0.01 3.95
N VAL A 81 7.45 -0.99 4.61
CA VAL A 81 8.16 -1.89 5.52
C VAL A 81 9.14 -2.75 4.74
N VAL A 82 10.39 -2.78 5.21
CA VAL A 82 11.44 -3.65 4.71
C VAL A 82 11.87 -4.54 5.86
N MET A 83 11.78 -5.86 5.70
CA MET A 83 11.99 -6.78 6.81
C MET A 83 12.92 -7.95 6.48
N PRO A 84 13.59 -8.52 7.49
CA PRO A 84 14.32 -9.78 7.35
C PRO A 84 13.41 -10.92 6.91
N LEU A 85 13.91 -11.81 6.05
CA LEU A 85 13.18 -13.00 5.62
C LEU A 85 12.67 -13.87 6.79
N VAL A 86 13.45 -13.95 7.87
CA VAL A 86 13.10 -14.75 9.06
C VAL A 86 11.88 -14.21 9.81
N GLU A 87 11.55 -12.92 9.66
CA GLU A 87 10.41 -12.30 10.34
C GLU A 87 9.10 -12.44 9.55
N LEU A 88 9.14 -12.85 8.27
CA LEU A 88 7.96 -12.91 7.40
C LEU A 88 6.87 -13.85 7.94
N GLY A 89 7.26 -14.99 8.51
CA GLY A 89 6.31 -16.00 9.00
C GLY A 89 5.47 -15.54 10.21
N SER A 90 5.93 -14.54 10.94
CA SER A 90 5.25 -13.96 12.10
C SER A 90 4.81 -12.51 11.88
N TYR A 91 4.93 -12.00 10.65
CA TYR A 91 4.65 -10.61 10.34
C TYR A 91 3.16 -10.29 10.49
N PRO A 92 2.76 -9.34 11.35
CA PRO A 92 1.38 -8.84 11.40
C PRO A 92 1.20 -7.73 10.36
N PRO A 93 0.57 -7.97 9.20
CA PRO A 93 0.52 -6.98 8.14
C PRO A 93 -0.42 -5.83 8.51
N ASN A 94 0.06 -4.60 8.36
CA ASN A 94 -0.79 -3.42 8.49
C ASN A 94 -1.50 -3.15 7.14
N PHE A 95 -2.72 -3.66 7.03
CA PHE A 95 -3.56 -3.45 5.84
C PHE A 95 -4.12 -2.03 5.82
N VAL A 96 -3.99 -1.38 4.66
CA VAL A 96 -4.53 -0.04 4.41
C VAL A 96 -5.60 -0.10 3.34
N SER A 97 -6.56 0.82 3.39
CA SER A 97 -7.67 0.87 2.45
C SER A 97 -7.18 1.05 1.00
N SER A 98 -7.68 0.22 0.09
CA SER A 98 -7.53 0.36 -1.36
C SER A 98 -8.64 1.20 -1.99
N ILE A 99 -9.71 1.49 -1.22
CA ILE A 99 -10.93 2.17 -1.68
C ILE A 99 -10.62 3.66 -1.96
N ALA A 100 -10.95 4.10 -3.17
CA ALA A 100 -10.59 5.44 -3.66
C ALA A 100 -11.34 6.55 -2.90
N GLU A 101 -12.59 6.29 -2.54
CA GLU A 101 -13.48 7.17 -1.80
C GLU A 101 -12.94 7.45 -0.40
N LEU A 102 -12.47 6.41 0.30
CA LEU A 102 -11.87 6.54 1.62
C LEU A 102 -10.57 7.38 1.56
N GLU A 103 -9.72 7.17 0.55
CA GLU A 103 -8.55 8.05 0.35
C GLU A 103 -8.93 9.51 0.11
N TYR A 104 -9.98 9.74 -0.68
CA TYR A 104 -10.43 11.09 -0.97
C TYR A 104 -10.92 11.78 0.31
N LEU A 105 -11.67 11.07 1.15
CA LEU A 105 -12.09 11.56 2.45
C LEU A 105 -10.90 11.90 3.35
N ASP A 106 -9.89 11.04 3.43
CA ASP A 106 -8.67 11.33 4.21
C ASP A 106 -7.96 12.61 3.73
N LYS A 107 -7.86 12.82 2.42
CA LYS A 107 -7.28 14.04 1.83
C LYS A 107 -8.11 15.27 2.18
N MET A 108 -9.43 15.17 2.17
CA MET A 108 -10.33 16.27 2.55
C MET A 108 -10.23 16.58 4.03
N ILE A 109 -10.31 15.57 4.91
CA ILE A 109 -10.11 15.75 6.35
C ILE A 109 -8.78 16.48 6.62
N ALA A 110 -7.67 15.99 6.05
CA ALA A 110 -6.36 16.61 6.23
C ALA A 110 -6.29 18.05 5.70
N LYS A 111 -6.97 18.37 4.60
CA LYS A 111 -7.04 19.74 4.04
C LYS A 111 -7.79 20.67 5.00
N TYR A 112 -8.98 20.27 5.44
CA TYR A 112 -9.87 21.12 6.22
C TYR A 112 -9.44 21.27 7.68
N SER A 113 -8.83 20.24 8.27
CA SER A 113 -8.17 20.36 9.58
C SER A 113 -7.05 21.41 9.57
N ARG A 114 -6.24 21.47 8.50
CA ARG A 114 -5.19 22.48 8.34
C ARG A 114 -5.73 23.89 8.10
N ALA A 115 -6.93 24.00 7.53
CA ALA A 115 -7.62 25.27 7.31
C ALA A 115 -8.32 25.81 8.58
N GLY A 116 -8.33 25.05 9.68
CA GLY A 116 -9.05 25.42 10.91
C GLY A 116 -10.57 25.19 10.84
N GLU A 117 -11.06 24.52 9.81
CA GLU A 117 -12.49 24.20 9.63
C GLU A 117 -12.88 22.94 10.42
N ALA A 118 -12.72 23.00 11.74
CA ALA A 118 -12.82 21.83 12.63
C ALA A 118 -14.16 21.09 12.52
N GLN A 119 -15.29 21.81 12.43
CA GLN A 119 -16.60 21.19 12.33
C GLN A 119 -16.76 20.40 11.02
N PHE A 120 -16.28 20.95 9.90
CA PHE A 120 -16.37 20.30 8.60
C PHE A 120 -15.47 19.06 8.54
N ALA A 121 -14.25 19.13 9.11
CA ALA A 121 -13.37 17.97 9.24
C ALA A 121 -14.01 16.84 10.06
N LEU A 122 -14.67 17.16 11.17
CA LEU A 122 -15.41 16.19 11.99
C LEU A 122 -16.57 15.53 11.24
N ASP A 123 -17.30 16.28 10.42
CA ASP A 123 -18.39 15.73 9.62
C ASP A 123 -17.88 14.80 8.50
N LEU A 124 -16.73 15.11 7.90
CA LEU A 124 -16.05 14.19 6.98
C LEU A 124 -15.53 12.93 7.68
N GLU A 125 -15.05 13.03 8.92
CA GLU A 125 -14.67 11.85 9.72
C GLU A 125 -15.88 10.94 10.00
N LYS A 126 -17.05 11.51 10.29
CA LYS A 126 -18.28 10.72 10.44
C LYS A 126 -18.64 10.00 9.14
N LEU A 127 -18.56 10.71 8.01
CA LEU A 127 -18.82 10.12 6.69
C LEU A 127 -17.83 8.98 6.40
N ARG A 128 -16.55 9.17 6.69
CA ARG A 128 -15.53 8.12 6.52
C ARG A 128 -15.87 6.86 7.33
N LYS A 129 -16.27 7.03 8.59
CA LYS A 129 -16.68 5.91 9.46
C LYS A 129 -17.90 5.15 8.92
N ILE A 130 -18.87 5.86 8.34
CA ILE A 130 -20.03 5.22 7.70
C ILE A 130 -19.59 4.34 6.54
N PHE A 131 -18.73 4.86 5.66
CA PHE A 131 -18.16 4.10 4.55
C PHE A 131 -17.33 2.90 5.03
N GLU A 132 -16.55 3.05 6.10
CA GLU A 132 -15.78 1.94 6.69
C GLU A 132 -16.71 0.82 7.20
N ILE A 133 -17.87 1.16 7.78
CA ILE A 133 -18.86 0.19 8.27
C ILE A 133 -19.61 -0.50 7.12
N GLU A 134 -20.02 0.24 6.08
CA GLU A 134 -20.71 -0.34 4.92
C GLU A 134 -19.82 -1.30 4.11
N GLN A 135 -18.51 -1.16 4.27
CA GLN A 135 -17.50 -1.98 3.61
C GLN A 135 -16.96 -3.10 4.52
N ALA A 136 -17.40 -3.21 5.78
CA ALA A 136 -17.02 -4.30 6.70
C ALA A 136 -17.95 -5.50 6.51
#